data_AF-A0AAJ0EBE4-F1
#
_entry.id   AF-A0AAJ0EBE4-F1
#
_cell.length_a   1.000
_cell.length_b   1.000
_cell.length_c   1.000
_cell.angle_alpha   90.00
_cell.angle_beta   90.00
_cell.angle_gamma   90.00
#
_symmetry.space_group_name_H-M   'P 1'
#
loop_
_entity.id
_entity.type
_entity.pdbx_description
1 polymer ?
#
loop_
_entity_poly.entity_id
_entity_poly.type
_entity_poly.pdbx_seq_one_letter_code
_entity_poly.pdbx_strand_id
1 'polypeptide(L)'
;MYKFACRMALDDLEPFLVACFDDIQKTDHEMRERAKKAHIQFPFGWLYRAPQAFTQCLEERLAIPLCILACFAVVLKRTSDTWPVEGWPEHMMSGIHKWVPREYAYLLLWPMEA
;
A
#
# COMPACT_ATOMS: atom_id res chain seq x y z
N MET A 1 9.79 -15.84 -11.05
CA MET A 1 8.52 -15.97 -10.31
C MET A 1 8.27 -14.77 -9.40
N TYR A 2 9.21 -14.37 -8.53
CA TYR A 2 9.04 -13.22 -7.63
C TYR A 2 8.68 -11.90 -8.33
N LYS A 3 9.34 -11.57 -9.45
CA LYS A 3 9.08 -10.33 -10.22
C LYS A 3 7.64 -10.24 -10.71
N PHE A 4 7.07 -11.37 -11.12
CA PHE A 4 5.69 -11.45 -11.58
C PHE A 4 4.71 -11.21 -10.44
N ALA A 5 4.96 -11.78 -9.26
CA ALA A 5 4.14 -11.55 -8.07
C ALA A 5 4.20 -10.08 -7.61
N CYS A 6 5.38 -9.47 -7.61
CA CYS A 6 5.54 -8.05 -7.29
C CYS A 6 4.80 -7.16 -8.30
N ARG A 7 4.88 -7.51 -9.58
CA ARG A 7 4.17 -6.78 -10.64
C ARG A 7 2.66 -6.86 -10.44
N MET A 8 2.11 -8.05 -10.24
CA MET A 8 0.69 -8.24 -9.96
C MET A 8 0.24 -7.48 -8.71
N ALA A 9 1.00 -7.56 -7.62
CA ALA A 9 0.65 -6.85 -6.38
C ALA A 9 0.63 -5.33 -6.60
N LEU A 10 1.61 -4.80 -7.32
CA LEU A 10 1.68 -3.37 -7.65
C LEU A 10 0.55 -2.93 -8.59
N ASP A 11 0.27 -3.72 -9.64
CA ASP A 11 -0.81 -3.44 -10.58
C ASP A 11 -2.19 -3.47 -9.86
N ASP A 12 -2.38 -4.35 -8.88
CA ASP A 12 -3.59 -4.37 -8.04
C ASP A 12 -3.64 -3.20 -7.03
N LEU A 13 -2.47 -2.70 -6.59
CA LEU A 13 -2.38 -1.56 -5.67
C LEU A 13 -2.62 -0.20 -6.38
N GLU A 14 -2.21 -0.09 -7.64
CA GLU A 14 -2.22 1.15 -8.42
C GLU A 14 -3.57 1.90 -8.41
N PRO A 15 -4.74 1.26 -8.63
CA PRO A 15 -6.01 1.96 -8.61
C PRO A 15 -6.32 2.65 -7.27
N PHE A 16 -5.85 2.06 -6.16
CA PHE A 16 -6.03 2.62 -4.83
C PHE A 16 -5.13 3.84 -4.61
N LEU A 17 -3.91 3.79 -5.11
CA LEU A 17 -3.00 4.93 -5.10
C LEU A 17 -3.57 6.08 -5.94
N VAL A 18 -4.00 5.80 -7.18
CA VAL A 18 -4.63 6.81 -8.04
C VAL A 18 -5.82 7.46 -7.34
N ALA A 19 -6.71 6.67 -6.74
CA ALA A 19 -7.87 7.19 -6.00
C ALA A 19 -7.50 8.05 -4.77
N CYS A 20 -6.33 7.85 -4.17
CA CYS A 20 -5.85 8.64 -3.03
C CYS A 20 -5.24 10.00 -3.42
N PHE A 21 -4.81 10.16 -4.68
CA PHE A 21 -4.05 11.33 -5.16
C PHE A 21 -4.74 12.12 -6.25
N ASP A 22 -5.61 11.49 -7.05
CA ASP A 22 -6.51 12.22 -7.93
C ASP A 22 -7.53 12.96 -7.08
N ASP A 23 -7.44 14.29 -7.16
CA ASP A 23 -8.29 15.24 -6.46
C ASP A 23 -9.74 14.74 -6.50
N ILE A 24 -10.31 14.52 -5.31
CA ILE A 24 -11.58 13.82 -4.99
C ILE A 24 -12.82 14.44 -5.69
N GLN A 25 -12.62 15.43 -6.56
CA GLN A 25 -13.64 16.18 -7.28
C GLN A 25 -13.92 15.68 -8.72
N LYS A 26 -13.07 14.85 -9.35
CA LYS A 26 -13.26 14.47 -10.77
C LYS A 26 -13.66 13.01 -11.04
N THR A 27 -13.52 12.11 -10.07
CA THR A 27 -13.90 10.69 -10.25
C THR A 27 -15.39 10.49 -10.04
N ASP A 28 -15.99 9.70 -10.93
CA ASP A 28 -17.39 9.27 -10.89
C ASP A 28 -17.77 8.83 -9.45
N HIS A 29 -18.85 9.41 -8.93
CA HIS A 29 -19.34 9.21 -7.56
C HIS A 29 -19.48 7.70 -7.23
N GLU A 30 -19.81 6.87 -8.23
CA GLU A 30 -19.92 5.42 -8.06
C GLU A 30 -18.58 4.73 -7.81
N MET A 31 -17.52 5.11 -8.52
CA MET A 31 -16.17 4.57 -8.29
C MET A 31 -15.62 4.98 -6.93
N ARG A 32 -15.87 6.24 -6.54
CA ARG A 32 -15.51 6.77 -5.22
C ARG A 32 -16.20 5.99 -4.10
N GLU A 33 -17.50 5.77 -4.22
CA GLU A 33 -18.26 5.01 -3.21
C GLU A 33 -17.84 3.55 -3.16
N ARG A 34 -17.50 2.92 -4.30
CA ARG A 34 -17.02 1.54 -4.32
C ARG A 34 -15.64 1.40 -3.69
N ALA A 35 -14.71 2.30 -4.03
CA ALA A 35 -13.38 2.36 -3.44
C ALA A 35 -13.46 2.68 -1.94
N LYS A 36 -14.25 3.68 -1.53
CA LYS A 36 -14.51 3.97 -0.11
C LYS A 36 -15.11 2.77 0.59
N LYS A 37 -16.15 2.15 0.05
CA LYS A 37 -16.83 1.00 0.70
C LYS A 37 -15.90 -0.21 0.83
N ALA A 38 -15.04 -0.46 -0.17
CA ALA A 38 -14.03 -1.51 -0.09
C ALA A 38 -12.95 -1.21 0.96
N HIS A 39 -12.48 0.04 1.07
CA HIS A 39 -11.49 0.44 2.08
C HIS A 39 -12.06 0.54 3.50
N ILE A 40 -13.27 1.08 3.66
CA ILE A 40 -13.97 1.22 4.93
C ILE A 40 -14.29 -0.16 5.51
N GLN A 41 -14.64 -1.14 4.67
CA GLN A 41 -14.96 -2.48 5.16
C GLN A 41 -13.72 -3.31 5.51
N PHE A 42 -12.58 -3.11 4.85
CA PHE A 42 -11.36 -3.87 5.13
C PHE A 42 -10.10 -3.08 4.73
N PRO A 43 -9.49 -2.28 5.63
CA PRO A 43 -8.27 -1.50 5.33
C PRO A 43 -7.13 -2.38 4.80
N PHE A 44 -7.03 -3.61 5.30
CA PHE A 44 -6.07 -4.62 4.86
C PHE A 44 -6.52 -5.46 3.66
N GLY A 45 -7.66 -5.15 3.04
CA GLY A 45 -8.28 -5.95 1.98
C GLY A 45 -7.37 -6.23 0.80
N TRP A 46 -6.53 -5.26 0.42
CA TRP A 46 -5.49 -5.46 -0.59
C TRP A 46 -4.46 -6.51 -0.13
N LEU A 47 -3.91 -6.36 1.09
CA LEU A 47 -2.89 -7.26 1.61
C LEU A 47 -3.39 -8.70 1.74
N TYR A 48 -4.66 -8.91 2.11
CA TYR A 48 -5.28 -10.24 2.19
C TYR A 48 -5.57 -10.88 0.82
N ARG A 49 -5.70 -10.08 -0.24
CA ARG A 49 -5.90 -10.56 -1.62
C ARG A 49 -4.61 -10.64 -2.43
N ALA A 50 -3.52 -10.07 -1.91
CA ALA A 50 -2.23 -10.09 -2.58
C ALA A 50 -1.79 -11.53 -2.86
N PRO A 51 -1.11 -11.80 -3.99
CA PRO A 51 -0.66 -13.14 -4.33
C PRO A 51 0.18 -13.76 -3.20
N GLN A 52 -0.04 -15.03 -2.87
CA GLN A 52 0.73 -15.71 -1.82
C GLN A 52 2.26 -15.64 -2.05
N ALA A 53 2.69 -15.70 -3.31
CA ALA A 53 4.10 -15.54 -3.64
C ALA A 53 4.64 -14.15 -3.27
N PHE A 54 3.81 -13.10 -3.32
CA PHE A 54 4.20 -11.76 -2.87
C PHE A 54 4.31 -11.71 -1.35
N THR A 55 3.36 -12.29 -0.61
CA THR A 55 3.40 -12.31 0.87
C THR A 55 4.59 -13.11 1.39
N GLN A 56 4.95 -14.22 0.73
CA GLN A 56 6.19 -14.96 1.03
C GLN A 56 7.43 -14.07 0.85
N CYS A 57 7.49 -13.28 -0.21
CA CYS A 57 8.60 -12.35 -0.39
C CYS A 57 8.65 -11.22 0.65
N LEU A 58 7.50 -10.84 1.25
CA LEU A 58 7.47 -9.93 2.40
C LEU A 58 8.02 -10.60 3.67
N GLU A 59 7.68 -11.86 3.91
CA GLU A 59 8.20 -12.66 5.03
C GLU A 59 9.72 -12.84 4.93
N GLU A 60 10.21 -13.06 3.71
CA GLU A 60 11.65 -13.09 3.38
C GLU A 60 12.32 -11.71 3.40
N ARG A 61 11.55 -10.64 3.62
CA ARG A 61 12.01 -9.25 3.71
C ARG A 61 12.78 -8.78 2.47
N LEU A 62 12.33 -9.22 1.30
CA LEU A 62 12.92 -8.75 0.05
C LEU A 62 12.61 -7.27 -0.15
N ALA A 63 13.61 -6.53 -0.65
CA ALA A 63 13.55 -5.07 -0.72
C ALA A 63 12.37 -4.53 -1.55
N ILE A 64 12.14 -5.07 -2.75
CA ILE A 64 11.09 -4.59 -3.65
C ILE A 64 9.68 -4.82 -3.08
N PRO A 65 9.31 -6.01 -2.58
CA PRO A 65 8.05 -6.21 -1.87
C PRO A 65 7.84 -5.25 -0.70
N LEU A 66 8.88 -5.01 0.10
CA LEU A 66 8.82 -4.06 1.21
C LEU A 66 8.55 -2.63 0.72
N CYS A 67 9.15 -2.23 -0.42
CA CYS A 67 8.87 -0.92 -1.04
C CYS A 67 7.42 -0.84 -1.54
N ILE A 68 6.86 -1.92 -2.10
CA ILE A 68 5.44 -1.96 -2.50
C ILE A 68 4.53 -1.88 -1.27
N LEU A 69 4.88 -2.56 -0.17
CA LEU A 69 4.17 -2.44 1.10
C LEU A 69 4.22 -1.01 1.67
N ALA A 70 5.30 -0.27 1.41
CA ALA A 70 5.42 1.14 1.77
C ALA A 70 4.37 2.00 1.05
N CYS A 71 4.14 1.74 -0.25
CA CYS A 71 3.07 2.41 -0.99
C CYS A 71 1.69 2.08 -0.41
N PHE A 72 1.47 0.84 0.03
CA PHE A 72 0.22 0.48 0.71
C PHE A 72 0.05 1.21 2.05
N ALA A 73 1.12 1.45 2.80
CA ALA A 73 1.06 2.27 4.02
C ALA A 73 0.58 3.71 3.73
N VAL A 74 0.90 4.28 2.57
CA VAL A 74 0.36 5.59 2.13
C VAL A 74 -1.15 5.52 1.94
N VAL A 75 -1.65 4.47 1.28
CA VAL A 75 -3.09 4.25 1.09
C VAL A 75 -3.79 4.16 2.45
N LEU A 76 -3.22 3.41 3.39
CA LEU A 76 -3.73 3.30 4.75
C LEU A 76 -3.76 4.64 5.48
N LYS A 77 -2.70 5.45 5.36
CA LYS A 77 -2.61 6.78 5.97
C LYS A 77 -3.67 7.72 5.42
N ARG A 78 -3.94 7.70 4.11
CA ARG A 78 -4.95 8.57 3.48
C ARG A 78 -6.38 8.12 3.69
N THR A 79 -6.57 6.86 4.08
CA THR A 79 -7.88 6.31 4.45
C THR A 79 -8.07 6.27 5.97
N SER A 80 -7.13 6.84 6.75
CA SER A 80 -7.07 6.68 8.20
C SER A 80 -8.22 7.34 8.96
N ASP A 81 -8.79 8.41 8.41
CA ASP A 81 -9.91 9.15 9.03
C ASP A 81 -11.17 8.29 9.23
N THR A 82 -11.22 7.10 8.63
CA THR A 82 -12.39 6.21 8.64
C THR A 82 -12.24 4.96 9.52
N TRP A 83 -11.07 4.72 10.13
CA TRP A 83 -10.85 3.52 10.95
C TRP A 83 -10.18 3.82 12.29
N PRO A 84 -10.49 3.04 13.34
CA PRO A 84 -10.22 3.44 14.73
C PRO A 84 -8.79 3.17 15.21
N VAL A 85 -7.89 2.66 14.38
CA VAL A 85 -6.56 2.22 14.83
C VAL A 85 -5.47 3.17 14.35
N GLU A 86 -5.26 4.20 15.16
CA GLU A 86 -4.23 5.22 14.98
C GLU A 86 -2.81 4.63 15.00
N GLY A 87 -1.91 5.17 14.17
CA GLY A 87 -0.46 4.87 14.22
C GLY A 87 0.03 3.66 13.41
N TRP A 88 -0.85 2.92 12.73
CA TRP A 88 -0.45 1.75 11.93
C TRP A 88 0.39 2.08 10.70
N PRO A 89 0.05 3.09 9.86
CA PRO A 89 0.90 3.47 8.75
C PRO A 89 2.33 3.79 9.19
N GLU A 90 2.47 4.50 10.31
CA GLU A 90 3.76 4.87 10.91
C GLU A 90 4.50 3.63 11.43
N HIS A 91 3.79 2.70 12.10
CA HIS A 91 4.37 1.43 12.55
C HIS A 91 4.88 0.59 11.39
N MET A 92 4.08 0.46 10.32
CA MET A 92 4.45 -0.26 9.11
C MET A 92 5.68 0.37 8.47
N MET A 93 5.69 1.70 8.30
CA MET A 93 6.81 2.41 7.70
C MET A 93 8.09 2.26 8.52
N SER A 94 8.01 2.33 9.85
CA SER A 94 9.15 2.06 10.75
C SER A 94 9.69 0.64 10.59
N GLY A 95 8.81 -0.35 10.44
CA GLY A 95 9.18 -1.73 10.16
C GLY A 95 9.88 -1.88 8.82
N ILE A 96 9.30 -1.33 7.76
CA ILE A 96 9.83 -1.39 6.39
C ILE A 96 11.22 -0.75 6.31
N HIS A 97 11.37 0.47 6.83
CA HIS A 97 12.63 1.22 6.76
C HIS A 97 13.80 0.48 7.44
N LYS A 98 13.54 -0.36 8.45
CA LYS A 98 14.58 -1.17 9.10
C LYS A 98 15.14 -2.30 8.22
N TRP A 99 14.34 -2.80 7.28
CA TRP A 99 14.67 -4.00 6.49
C TRP A 99 15.02 -3.70 5.04
N VAL A 100 14.63 -2.53 4.52
CA VAL A 100 14.99 -2.12 3.15
C VAL A 100 16.49 -1.79 3.07
N PRO A 101 17.27 -2.47 2.22
CA PRO A 101 18.69 -2.16 2.03
C PRO A 101 18.88 -0.74 1.50
N ARG A 102 20.02 -0.13 1.83
CA ARG A 102 20.36 1.26 1.44
C ARG A 102 20.22 1.51 -0.07
N GLU A 103 20.54 0.52 -0.90
CA GLU A 103 20.45 0.63 -2.36
C GLU A 103 19.02 0.86 -2.86
N TYR A 104 17.98 0.51 -2.08
CA TYR A 104 16.58 0.73 -2.40
C TYR A 104 15.94 1.84 -1.55
N ALA A 105 16.67 2.47 -0.63
CA ALA A 105 16.12 3.47 0.29
C ALA A 105 15.48 4.68 -0.46
N TYR A 106 15.95 4.99 -1.66
CA TYR A 106 15.37 6.06 -2.49
C TYR A 106 13.90 5.78 -2.86
N LEU A 107 13.48 4.51 -2.91
CA LEU A 107 12.08 4.13 -3.18
C LEU A 107 11.16 4.42 -1.99
N LEU A 108 11.71 4.63 -0.79
CA LEU A 108 10.95 4.98 0.41
C LEU A 108 10.76 6.50 0.59
N LEU A 109 11.44 7.33 -0.20
CA LEU A 109 11.34 8.79 -0.07
C LEU A 109 9.89 9.27 -0.25
N TRP A 110 9.26 8.89 -1.37
CA TRP A 110 7.88 9.29 -1.63
C TRP A 110 6.90 8.73 -0.58
N PRO A 111 6.90 7.42 -0.22
CA PRO A 111 6.01 6.91 0.84
C PRO A 111 6.16 7.59 2.20
N MET A 112 7.35 8.11 2.52
CA MET A 112 7.59 8.82 3.78
C MET A 112 7.07 10.27 3.76
N GLU A 113 7.06 10.91 2.59
CA GLU A 113 6.61 12.29 2.40
C GLU A 113 5.09 12.42 2.15
N ALA A 114 4.44 11.32 1.75
CA ALA A 114 3.08 11.26 1.22
C ALA A 114 1.92 11.41 2.23
#